data_AF-A0A453SQQ5-F1
#
_entry.id   AF-A0A453SQQ5-F1
#
_cell.length_a   1.000
_cell.length_b   1.000
_cell.length_c   1.000
_cell.angle_alpha   90.00
_cell.angle_beta   90.00
_cell.angle_gamma   90.00
#
_symmetry.space_group_name_H-M   'P 1'
#
loop_
_entity.id
_entity.type
_entity.pdbx_description
1 polymer ?
#
loop_
_entity_poly.entity_id
_entity_poly.type
_entity_poly.pdbx_seq_one_letter_code
_entity_poly.pdbx_strand_id
1 'polypeptide(L)'
;MVEHLFEDIFTLTRIDPDGKKFDIFNRSEARCEQFDMLMELDVATDVYPIHTGENFTMVLTPTLNLDGTPDTGYYTEAGRKTLAGKYDYVMHGKLYKISEDSSSGHATKVL
;
A
#
# COMPACT_ATOMS: atom_id res chain seq x y z
N MET A 1 21.04 -2.54 4.69
CA MET A 1 20.08 -3.22 3.80
C MET A 1 18.72 -2.72 4.24
N VAL A 2 17.90 -2.24 3.31
CA VAL A 2 16.60 -1.69 3.65
C VAL A 2 15.71 -2.73 4.32
N GLU A 3 15.06 -2.37 5.41
CA GLU A 3 14.09 -3.19 6.12
C GLU A 3 12.68 -2.91 5.58
N HIS A 4 11.89 -3.96 5.39
CA HIS A 4 10.47 -3.88 5.08
C HIS A 4 9.69 -4.03 6.38
N LEU A 5 8.85 -3.04 6.69
CA LEU A 5 7.95 -3.08 7.86
C LEU A 5 6.84 -4.10 7.65
N PHE A 6 6.47 -4.32 6.38
CA PHE A 6 5.44 -5.25 5.97
C PHE A 6 5.68 -5.62 4.50
N GLU A 7 5.45 -6.87 4.15
CA GLU A 7 5.53 -7.39 2.79
C GLU A 7 4.56 -8.57 2.67
N ASP A 8 3.64 -8.50 1.72
CA ASP A 8 2.67 -9.57 1.49
C ASP A 8 2.03 -9.50 0.09
N ILE A 9 1.33 -10.57 -0.29
CA ILE A 9 0.57 -10.66 -1.53
C ILE A 9 -0.92 -10.48 -1.23
N PHE A 10 -1.53 -9.53 -1.93
CA PHE A 10 -2.96 -9.26 -1.83
C PHE A 10 -3.65 -9.59 -3.15
N THR A 11 -4.86 -10.13 -3.04
CA THR A 11 -5.78 -10.30 -4.16
C THR A 11 -6.81 -9.18 -4.12
N LEU A 12 -6.94 -8.41 -5.21
CA LEU A 12 -7.95 -7.37 -5.30
C LEU A 12 -9.34 -8.01 -5.40
N THR A 13 -10.22 -7.71 -4.45
CA THR A 13 -11.55 -8.34 -4.36
C THR A 13 -12.68 -7.44 -4.83
N ARG A 14 -12.60 -6.13 -4.56
CA ARG A 14 -13.63 -5.16 -4.96
C ARG A 14 -13.01 -3.82 -5.34
N ILE A 15 -13.67 -3.12 -6.25
CA ILE A 15 -13.35 -1.75 -6.67
C ILE A 15 -14.62 -0.93 -6.48
N ASP A 16 -14.49 0.24 -5.83
CA ASP A 16 -15.56 1.18 -5.51
C ASP A 16 -16.81 0.50 -4.91
N PRO A 17 -16.67 -0.16 -3.74
CA PRO A 17 -17.76 -0.90 -3.10
C PRO A 17 -18.98 -0.02 -2.79
N ASP A 18 -18.75 1.29 -2.55
CA ASP A 18 -19.76 2.31 -2.29
C ASP A 18 -20.20 3.06 -3.56
N GLY A 19 -19.82 2.57 -4.74
CA GLY A 19 -20.00 3.23 -6.03
C GLY A 19 -18.88 4.21 -6.39
N LYS A 20 -18.66 4.38 -7.69
CA LYS A 20 -17.61 5.26 -8.24
C LYS A 20 -17.87 6.72 -7.86
N LYS A 21 -16.90 7.33 -7.19
CA LYS A 21 -16.97 8.74 -6.75
C LYS A 21 -16.02 9.67 -7.50
N PHE A 22 -14.90 9.14 -8.00
CA PHE A 22 -13.86 9.90 -8.69
C PHE A 22 -13.49 9.20 -9.99
N ASP A 23 -13.10 9.97 -11.00
CA ASP A 23 -12.77 9.38 -12.30
C ASP A 23 -11.36 8.79 -12.39
N ILE A 24 -10.44 9.37 -11.62
CA ILE A 24 -9.00 9.03 -11.64
C ILE A 24 -8.54 8.30 -10.39
N PHE A 25 -9.42 8.13 -9.39
CA PHE A 25 -9.14 7.38 -8.17
C PHE A 25 -10.24 6.37 -7.91
N ASN A 26 -9.85 5.16 -7.52
CA ASN A 26 -10.78 4.15 -7.06
C ASN A 26 -10.45 3.72 -5.63
N ARG A 27 -11.49 3.42 -4.85
CA ARG A 27 -11.32 2.73 -3.57
C ARG A 27 -11.24 1.23 -3.81
N SER A 28 -10.08 0.66 -3.53
CA SER A 28 -9.76 -0.75 -3.78
C SER A 28 -9.79 -1.53 -2.47
N GLU A 29 -10.57 -2.62 -2.42
CA GLU A 29 -10.56 -3.58 -1.31
C GLU A 29 -9.78 -4.83 -1.73
N ALA A 30 -8.71 -5.16 -1.02
CA ALA A 30 -7.88 -6.32 -1.28
C ALA A 30 -7.73 -7.19 -0.04
N ARG A 31 -7.58 -8.50 -0.23
CA ARG A 31 -7.42 -9.47 0.86
C ARG A 31 -6.12 -10.24 0.74
N CYS A 32 -5.47 -10.47 1.86
CA CYS A 32 -4.36 -11.40 1.98
C CYS A 32 -4.88 -12.76 2.47
N GLU A 33 -4.51 -13.84 1.77
CA GLU A 33 -4.90 -15.20 2.13
C GLU A 33 -4.17 -15.75 3.36
N GLN A 34 -2.95 -15.27 3.65
CA GLN A 34 -2.10 -15.82 4.71
C GLN A 34 -2.47 -15.32 6.12
N PHE A 35 -2.93 -14.07 6.24
CA PHE A 35 -3.11 -13.44 7.56
C PHE A 35 -4.52 -12.89 7.81
N ASP A 36 -5.50 -13.24 6.97
CA ASP A 36 -6.88 -12.73 7.05
C ASP A 36 -6.95 -11.20 7.15
N MET A 37 -6.07 -10.52 6.39
CA MET A 37 -6.00 -9.06 6.38
C MET A 37 -6.86 -8.48 5.25
N LEU A 38 -7.62 -7.44 5.58
CA LEU A 38 -8.33 -6.60 4.62
C LEU A 38 -7.59 -5.26 4.47
N MET A 39 -7.25 -4.92 3.23
CA MET A 39 -6.69 -3.63 2.86
C MET A 39 -7.72 -2.82 2.10
N GLU A 40 -7.96 -1.59 2.54
CA GLU A 40 -8.67 -0.56 1.78
C GLU A 40 -7.66 0.49 1.33
N LEU A 41 -7.53 0.72 0.03
CA LEU A 41 -6.55 1.63 -0.54
C LEU A 41 -7.15 2.46 -1.68
N ASP A 42 -6.96 3.77 -1.62
CA ASP A 42 -7.31 4.66 -2.73
C ASP A 42 -6.14 4.66 -3.74
N VAL A 43 -6.40 4.22 -4.98
CA VAL A 43 -5.38 4.06 -6.04
C VAL A 43 -5.67 5.02 -7.19
N ALA A 44 -4.63 5.70 -7.69
CA ALA A 44 -4.70 6.52 -8.90
C ALA A 44 -4.75 5.61 -10.14
N THR A 45 -5.95 5.33 -10.64
CA THR A 45 -6.20 4.30 -11.66
C THR A 45 -5.87 4.75 -13.08
N ASP A 46 -5.66 6.06 -13.29
CA ASP A 46 -5.13 6.62 -14.52
C ASP A 46 -3.63 6.31 -14.71
N VAL A 47 -2.88 6.21 -13.61
CA VAL A 47 -1.45 5.86 -13.60
C VAL A 47 -1.25 4.36 -13.43
N TYR A 48 -2.00 3.73 -12.52
CA TYR A 48 -1.86 2.31 -12.20
C TYR A 48 -3.20 1.58 -12.30
N PRO A 49 -3.54 1.06 -13.50
CA PRO A 49 -4.78 0.31 -13.69
C PRO A 49 -4.66 -1.07 -13.03
N ILE A 50 -5.61 -1.37 -12.14
CA ILE A 50 -5.71 -2.66 -11.45
C ILE A 50 -7.16 -3.18 -11.50
N HIS A 51 -7.33 -4.50 -11.63
CA HIS A 51 -8.63 -5.14 -11.83
C HIS A 51 -8.93 -6.19 -10.75
N THR A 52 -10.22 -6.41 -10.49
CA THR A 52 -10.68 -7.44 -9.56
C THR A 52 -10.15 -8.81 -9.96
N GLY A 53 -9.62 -9.56 -8.99
CA GLY A 53 -9.01 -10.87 -9.17
C GLY A 53 -7.50 -10.82 -9.44
N GLU A 54 -6.91 -9.64 -9.65
CA GLU A 54 -5.46 -9.51 -9.79
C GLU A 54 -4.75 -9.60 -8.44
N ASN A 55 -3.58 -10.26 -8.46
CA ASN A 55 -2.69 -10.36 -7.31
C ASN A 55 -1.58 -9.34 -7.43
N PHE A 56 -1.27 -8.65 -6.35
CA PHE A 56 -0.16 -7.70 -6.29
C PHE A 56 0.61 -7.85 -4.98
N THR A 57 1.92 -7.64 -5.05
CA THR A 57 2.78 -7.58 -3.86
C THR A 57 2.76 -6.17 -3.30
N MET A 58 2.42 -6.03 -2.03
CA MET A 58 2.43 -4.77 -1.32
C MET A 58 3.53 -4.78 -0.28
N VAL A 59 4.34 -3.71 -0.26
CA VAL A 59 5.45 -3.53 0.67
C VAL A 59 5.35 -2.17 1.34
N LEU A 60 5.49 -2.15 2.67
CA LEU A 60 5.70 -0.94 3.44
C LEU A 60 7.15 -0.86 3.90
N THR A 61 7.77 0.30 3.70
CA THR A 61 9.15 0.55 4.12
C THR A 61 9.27 1.99 4.62
N PRO A 62 10.15 2.27 5.61
CA PRO A 62 10.31 3.63 6.13
C PRO A 62 11.24 4.47 5.25
N THR A 63 11.88 3.88 4.24
CA THR A 63 12.84 4.56 3.36
C THR A 63 13.00 3.88 2.01
N LEU A 64 13.24 4.65 0.96
CA LEU A 64 13.60 4.15 -0.37
C LEU A 64 15.11 3.93 -0.54
N ASN A 65 15.92 4.35 0.44
CA ASN A 65 17.37 4.19 0.39
C ASN A 65 17.75 2.72 0.56
N LEU A 66 18.46 2.15 -0.43
CA LEU A 66 18.86 0.73 -0.44
C LEU A 66 19.75 0.33 0.74
N ASP A 67 20.51 1.28 1.27
CA ASP A 67 21.36 1.08 2.45
C ASP A 67 20.57 1.05 3.77
N GLY A 68 19.32 1.54 3.78
CA GLY A 68 18.47 1.65 4.96
C GLY A 68 18.57 3.01 5.68
N THR A 69 19.27 3.99 5.12
CA THR A 69 19.33 5.33 5.71
C THR A 69 17.93 5.97 5.76
N PRO A 70 17.57 6.66 6.85
CA PRO A 70 16.23 7.25 7.01
C PRO A 70 15.85 8.19 5.86
N ASP A 71 14.56 8.23 5.53
CA ASP A 71 14.06 9.22 4.59
C ASP A 71 14.22 10.64 5.15
N THR A 72 14.76 11.54 4.33
CA THR A 72 14.96 12.95 4.69
C THR A 72 13.70 13.78 4.45
N GLY A 73 12.68 13.20 3.81
CA GLY A 73 11.44 13.88 3.40
C GLY A 73 11.59 14.66 2.10
N TYR A 74 12.77 14.64 1.47
CA TYR A 74 13.02 15.27 0.17
C TYR A 74 13.30 14.21 -0.87
N TYR A 75 12.45 14.16 -1.89
CA TYR A 75 12.71 13.33 -3.05
C TYR A 75 13.77 13.99 -3.92
N THR A 76 14.93 13.32 -4.06
CA THR A 76 16.02 13.78 -4.93
C THR A 76 16.17 12.79 -6.08
N GLU A 77 15.72 13.18 -7.27
CA GLU A 77 15.95 12.43 -8.52
C GLU A 77 17.41 12.55 -8.98
N ALA A 78 18.36 12.16 -8.14
CA ALA A 78 19.79 12.29 -8.41
C ALA A 78 20.36 11.08 -9.19
N GLY A 79 19.56 10.46 -10.08
CA GLY A 79 19.97 9.27 -10.84
C GLY A 79 20.38 8.07 -9.96
N ARG A 80 20.02 8.09 -8.67
CA ARG A 80 20.38 7.06 -7.70
C ARG A 80 19.40 5.90 -7.82
N LYS A 81 19.92 4.67 -7.85
CA LYS A 81 19.06 3.48 -7.73
C LYS A 81 18.43 3.47 -6.34
N THR A 82 17.10 3.42 -6.30
CA THR A 82 16.30 3.33 -5.07
C THR A 82 15.47 2.05 -5.08
N LEU A 83 14.85 1.74 -3.95
CA LEU A 83 13.93 0.62 -3.84
C LEU A 83 12.72 0.76 -4.80
N ALA A 84 12.30 1.99 -5.09
CA ALA A 84 11.15 2.28 -5.96
C ALA A 84 11.28 1.64 -7.36
N GLY A 85 12.50 1.52 -7.90
CA GLY A 85 12.71 0.90 -9.22
C GLY A 85 12.43 -0.61 -9.30
N LYS A 86 12.01 -1.24 -8.19
CA LYS A 86 11.56 -2.64 -8.16
C LYS A 86 10.05 -2.82 -8.19
N TYR A 87 9.28 -1.73 -8.09
CA TYR A 87 7.83 -1.74 -7.96
C TYR A 87 7.18 -0.86 -9.02
N ASP A 88 5.98 -1.24 -9.47
CA ASP A 88 5.28 -0.53 -10.55
C ASP A 88 4.55 0.72 -10.07
N TYR A 89 4.21 0.78 -8.78
CA TYR A 89 3.49 1.90 -8.17
C TYR A 89 4.03 2.17 -6.76
N VAL A 90 4.28 3.45 -6.45
CA VAL A 90 4.86 3.88 -5.17
C VAL A 90 4.08 5.06 -4.63
N MET A 91 3.70 4.97 -3.35
CA MET A 91 3.09 6.07 -2.60
C MET A 91 3.96 6.44 -1.41
N HIS A 92 3.87 7.70 -1.00
CA HIS A 92 4.47 8.19 0.24
C HIS A 92 3.36 8.76 1.13
N GLY A 93 3.31 8.30 2.38
CA GLY A 93 2.25 8.64 3.32
C GLY A 93 2.75 8.68 4.76
N LYS A 94 1.85 9.06 5.67
CA LYS A 94 2.12 9.06 7.12
C LYS A 94 1.03 8.26 7.81
N LEU A 95 1.43 7.38 8.73
CA LEU A 95 0.52 6.70 9.62
C LEU A 95 -0.25 7.73 10.43
N TYR A 96 -1.57 7.74 10.32
CA TYR A 96 -2.42 8.72 11.02
C TYR A 96 -3.01 8.13 12.30
N LYS A 97 -3.47 6.88 12.25
CA LYS A 97 -4.16 6.27 13.38
C LYS A 97 -3.98 4.76 13.42
N ILE A 98 -3.72 4.25 14.62
CA ILE A 98 -3.87 2.83 14.97
C ILE A 98 -5.03 2.73 15.95
N SER A 99 -5.95 1.80 15.70
CA SER A 99 -7.04 1.49 16.62
C SER A 99 -7.22 -0.02 16.77
N GLU A 100 -7.53 -0.44 17.99
CA GLU A 100 -7.97 -1.80 18.28
C GLU A 100 -9.49 -1.87 18.14
N ASP A 101 -9.98 -2.81 17.34
CA ASP A 101 -11.42 -3.09 17.29
C ASP A 101 -11.75 -4.16 18.32
N SER A 102 -12.47 -3.78 19.38
CA SER A 102 -12.85 -4.69 20.47
C SER A 102 -14.12 -5.49 20.17
N SER A 103 -14.77 -5.25 19.01
CA SER A 103 -16.07 -5.82 18.66
C SER A 103 -15.99 -7.12 17.84
N SER A 104 -14.86 -7.40 17.22
CA SER A 104 -14.57 -8.63 16.49
C SER A 104 -13.14 -9.07 16.85
N GLY A 105 -12.95 -10.34 17.22
CA GLY A 105 -11.74 -10.82 17.88
C GLY A 105 -10.43 -10.25 17.31
N HIS A 106 -9.63 -9.60 18.16
CA HIS A 106 -8.28 -9.07 17.89
C HIS A 106 -8.04 -8.55 16.46
N ALA A 107 -8.94 -7.72 15.91
CA ALA A 107 -8.70 -7.01 14.66
C ALA A 107 -8.04 -5.65 14.95
N THR A 108 -6.82 -5.44 14.44
CA THR A 108 -6.15 -4.13 14.50
C THR A 108 -6.42 -3.37 13.20
N LYS A 109 -6.97 -2.17 13.31
CA LYS A 109 -7.19 -1.28 12.17
C LYS A 109 -6.09 -0.23 12.09
N VAL A 110 -5.44 -0.17 10.93
CA VAL A 110 -4.38 0.80 10.60
C VAL A 110 -4.93 1.70 9.48
N LEU A 111 -4.86 3.02 9.69
CA LEU A 111 -5.30 4.06 8.76
C LEU A 111 -4.17 5.02 8.39
#